data_AF-A0A1G5S2J3-F1
#
_entry.id   AF-A0A1G5S2J3-F1
#
_cell.length_a   1.000
_cell.length_b   1.000
_cell.length_c   1.000
_cell.angle_alpha   90.00
_cell.angle_beta   90.00
_cell.angle_gamma   90.00
#
_symmetry.space_group_name_H-M   'P 1'
#
loop_
_entity.id
_entity.type
_entity.pdbx_description
1 polymer ?
#
loop_
_entity_poly.entity_id
_entity_poly.type
_entity_poly.pdbx_seq_one_letter_code
_entity_poly.pdbx_strand_id
1 'polypeptide(L)'
;MRKLCGVILIFSMVLMALAAGTPVLAAETTGGTGSGAENPVLDRDRIQDMTGCGTQPMIQERDQDRVQALTEAQLLFRSQLRAQLLLSSETQLQLQERLEQAHRIQVGDQPENAYRQHFSDIEEHWAREHIRWAYLWGLVNGYPDGSFKPQGNITALEGVFMVSHLVRDLKGIEPYTALDMEIDWTVIPEWAREALREQTALRIMNQTQTYDQSPLNRYQIAVMLAKALELQKSEGPGAGVPFSDFEQIPGEGRGYVLALWNLGLIAGDNGKFEPERLVTRAEAAAMLMNVIDLLDVTPPEFVVSEDWKTLTLTLEENPSTGYSWGYSLSVEGILALESDAYVAGETSENVVGAGGHHTWTFKVFEQGCVRLTFQYYRPWEAPETAVETRIYAVNVGEDGLVESVRRIQ
;
A
#
# COMPACT_ATOMS: atom_id res chain seq x y z
N MET A 1 -40.85 -4.31 -32.88
CA MET A 1 -40.33 -3.07 -32.28
C MET A 1 -40.67 -3.11 -30.79
N ARG A 2 -39.76 -3.62 -29.96
CA ARG A 2 -39.99 -3.99 -28.56
C ARG A 2 -39.04 -3.21 -27.64
N LYS A 3 -39.62 -2.65 -26.57
CA LYS A 3 -39.13 -2.48 -25.18
C LYS A 3 -37.64 -2.22 -24.93
N LEU A 4 -37.33 -1.14 -24.22
CA LEU A 4 -36.62 -1.18 -22.91
C LEU A 4 -36.67 0.20 -22.24
N CYS A 5 -37.32 0.23 -21.08
CA CYS A 5 -37.37 1.33 -20.12
C CYS A 5 -37.30 0.66 -18.74
N GLY A 6 -36.45 1.17 -17.85
CA GLY A 6 -36.28 0.69 -16.47
C GLY A 6 -34.98 -0.08 -16.24
N VAL A 7 -34.06 0.49 -15.45
CA VAL A 7 -33.80 0.16 -14.04
C VAL A 7 -32.75 1.17 -13.53
N ILE A 8 -33.21 2.11 -12.70
CA ILE A 8 -32.43 2.94 -11.77
C ILE A 8 -33.09 2.67 -10.41
N LEU A 9 -32.29 2.52 -9.34
CA LEU A 9 -32.64 2.26 -7.92
C LEU A 9 -32.52 0.81 -7.44
N ILE A 10 -31.34 0.38 -7.01
CA ILE A 10 -31.13 -0.45 -5.80
C ILE A 10 -29.72 -0.16 -5.27
N PHE A 11 -29.58 0.56 -4.15
CA PHE A 11 -28.55 0.38 -3.11
C PHE A 11 -28.77 1.43 -2.00
N SER A 12 -29.84 1.23 -1.23
CA SER A 12 -30.09 1.96 0.03
C SER A 12 -31.07 1.15 0.87
N MET A 13 -30.65 0.00 1.40
CA MET A 13 -31.42 -0.74 2.42
C MET A 13 -30.62 -1.89 3.07
N VAL A 14 -29.59 -1.58 3.84
CA VAL A 14 -29.11 -2.48 4.93
C VAL A 14 -28.66 -1.62 6.12
N LEU A 15 -29.63 -0.97 6.78
CA LEU A 15 -29.40 -0.33 8.08
C LEU A 15 -30.71 -0.31 8.88
N MET A 16 -31.15 -1.48 9.36
CA MET A 16 -32.12 -1.61 10.45
C MET A 16 -32.39 -3.09 10.72
N ALA A 17 -31.75 -3.66 11.73
CA ALA A 17 -32.33 -4.68 12.62
C ALA A 17 -31.22 -5.28 13.51
N LEU A 18 -31.09 -4.79 14.75
CA LEU A 18 -30.84 -5.60 15.95
C LEU A 18 -30.76 -4.67 17.16
N ALA A 19 -31.93 -4.13 17.52
CA ALA A 19 -32.19 -3.56 18.83
C ALA A 19 -33.52 -4.13 19.32
N ALA A 20 -33.45 -5.23 20.06
CA ALA A 20 -34.54 -5.70 20.91
C ALA A 20 -33.91 -6.52 22.05
N GLY A 21 -33.81 -5.90 23.21
CA GLY A 21 -33.42 -6.57 24.44
C GLY A 21 -34.54 -7.46 24.99
N THR A 22 -34.17 -8.32 25.94
CA THR A 22 -34.93 -8.79 27.13
C THR A 22 -34.14 -9.97 27.75
N PRO A 23 -34.41 -10.38 29.00
CA PRO A 23 -34.20 -9.61 30.22
C PRO A 23 -33.27 -10.34 31.21
N VAL A 24 -32.87 -9.59 32.24
CA VAL A 24 -32.19 -10.06 33.45
C VAL A 24 -33.01 -11.13 34.17
N LEU A 25 -32.37 -12.25 34.52
CA LEU A 25 -32.83 -13.17 35.57
C LEU A 25 -31.67 -13.45 36.52
N ALA A 26 -31.83 -13.00 37.76
CA ALA A 26 -31.00 -13.32 38.89
C ALA A 26 -31.19 -14.79 39.30
N ALA A 27 -30.11 -15.44 39.70
CA ALA A 27 -30.16 -16.65 40.52
C ALA A 27 -29.07 -16.57 41.59
N GLU A 28 -29.48 -16.96 42.79
CA GLU A 28 -28.89 -16.67 44.08
C GLU A 28 -27.60 -17.43 44.39
N THR A 29 -26.87 -16.86 45.32
CA THR A 29 -25.74 -17.39 46.07
C THR A 29 -26.07 -18.67 46.83
N THR A 30 -25.23 -19.70 46.73
CA THR A 30 -24.94 -20.61 47.83
C THR A 30 -23.44 -20.94 47.86
N GLY A 31 -22.84 -20.86 49.05
CA GLY A 31 -21.42 -21.07 49.28
C GLY A 31 -21.03 -22.53 49.51
N GLY A 32 -19.73 -22.81 49.39
CA GLY A 32 -19.13 -24.09 49.74
C GLY A 32 -17.62 -24.08 49.54
N THR A 33 -16.89 -24.19 50.63
CA THR A 33 -15.43 -24.20 50.79
C THR A 33 -14.76 -25.49 50.31
N GLY A 34 -13.51 -25.44 49.84
CA GLY A 34 -12.55 -26.55 49.99
C GLY A 34 -11.58 -26.84 48.85
N SER A 35 -10.34 -26.37 49.00
CA SER A 35 -9.05 -27.02 48.70
C SER A 35 -9.03 -28.30 47.83
N GLY A 36 -8.27 -28.28 46.73
CA GLY A 36 -7.75 -29.49 46.09
C GLY A 36 -7.17 -29.20 44.70
N ALA A 37 -5.86 -29.38 44.56
CA ALA A 37 -5.13 -29.24 43.31
C ALA A 37 -5.60 -30.27 42.26
N GLU A 38 -5.83 -29.82 41.04
CA GLU A 38 -5.57 -30.58 39.81
C GLU A 38 -5.61 -29.65 38.60
N ASN A 39 -4.58 -29.76 37.77
CA ASN A 39 -4.34 -28.99 36.56
C ASN A 39 -5.07 -29.70 35.40
N PRO A 40 -5.96 -29.05 34.63
CA PRO A 40 -6.31 -29.55 33.31
C PRO A 40 -5.68 -28.67 32.23
N VAL A 41 -4.70 -29.27 31.56
CA VAL A 41 -4.26 -28.90 30.21
C VAL A 41 -5.46 -29.02 29.26
N LEU A 42 -5.95 -27.88 28.78
CA LEU A 42 -6.87 -27.72 27.65
C LEU A 42 -6.68 -26.27 27.17
N ASP A 43 -6.43 -25.90 25.93
CA ASP A 43 -6.21 -26.56 24.65
C ASP A 43 -5.55 -25.45 23.81
N ARG A 44 -4.29 -25.61 23.38
CA ARG A 44 -3.53 -24.54 22.71
C ARG A 44 -3.80 -24.46 21.21
N ASP A 45 -4.71 -25.29 20.69
CA ASP A 45 -5.04 -25.35 19.28
C ASP A 45 -6.45 -24.81 19.01
N ARG A 46 -6.60 -23.48 18.99
CA ARG A 46 -7.59 -22.77 18.17
C ARG A 46 -7.49 -21.27 18.39
N ILE A 47 -6.87 -20.62 17.41
CA ILE A 47 -7.24 -19.34 16.77
C ILE A 47 -6.00 -19.01 15.93
N GLN A 48 -5.87 -19.71 14.80
CA GLN A 48 -5.08 -19.29 13.66
C GLN A 48 -6.09 -18.64 12.72
N ASP A 49 -6.12 -17.31 12.64
CA ASP A 49 -6.48 -16.63 11.39
C ASP A 49 -6.31 -15.11 11.50
N MET A 50 -6.20 -14.46 10.35
CA MET A 50 -6.51 -13.02 10.10
C MET A 50 -5.38 -11.97 9.99
N THR A 51 -4.18 -12.33 9.55
CA THR A 51 -3.41 -11.47 8.63
C THR A 51 -2.71 -12.38 7.63
N GLY A 52 -3.04 -12.26 6.33
CA GLY A 52 -2.68 -13.23 5.28
C GLY A 52 -1.23 -13.70 5.33
N CYS A 53 -1.03 -14.93 5.82
CA CYS A 53 0.23 -15.57 6.22
C CYS A 53 0.76 -15.10 7.59
N GLY A 54 0.50 -15.88 8.65
CA GLY A 54 1.04 -15.66 10.00
C GLY A 54 2.54 -15.97 10.13
N THR A 55 3.20 -15.35 11.12
CA THR A 55 4.63 -15.48 11.47
C THR A 55 4.88 -16.33 12.71
N GLN A 56 6.09 -16.92 12.83
CA GLN A 56 6.98 -16.77 14.01
C GLN A 56 8.35 -17.45 13.81
N PRO A 57 9.44 -17.00 14.47
CA PRO A 57 9.99 -15.65 14.48
C PRO A 57 11.46 -15.63 14.00
N MET A 58 11.98 -14.48 13.55
CA MET A 58 13.40 -14.08 13.66
C MET A 58 13.57 -12.64 13.11
N ILE A 59 13.00 -11.62 13.77
CA ILE A 59 13.39 -10.20 13.58
C ILE A 59 13.21 -9.46 14.93
N GLN A 60 14.17 -8.59 15.27
CA GLN A 60 14.30 -7.80 16.49
C GLN A 60 13.01 -7.05 16.90
N GLU A 61 12.84 -6.90 18.22
CA GLU A 61 11.70 -6.35 18.99
C GLU A 61 11.14 -4.96 18.56
N ARG A 62 11.58 -4.32 17.46
CA ARG A 62 11.09 -2.99 17.05
C ARG A 62 10.00 -2.98 15.97
N ASP A 63 9.86 -4.04 15.18
CA ASP A 63 8.83 -4.09 14.13
C ASP A 63 7.55 -4.84 14.54
N GLN A 64 7.51 -5.40 15.74
CA GLN A 64 6.32 -6.09 16.28
C GLN A 64 5.16 -5.13 16.60
N ASP A 65 5.40 -3.81 16.68
CA ASP A 65 4.37 -2.83 17.03
C ASP A 65 3.54 -2.32 15.84
N ARG A 66 3.84 -2.71 14.58
CA ARG A 66 3.20 -2.11 13.38
C ARG A 66 2.11 -2.94 12.70
N VAL A 67 2.00 -4.24 12.97
CA VAL A 67 0.97 -5.07 12.32
C VAL A 67 -0.16 -5.37 13.30
N GLN A 68 -1.03 -4.39 13.51
CA GLN A 68 -2.32 -4.67 14.14
C GLN A 68 -3.13 -5.52 13.15
N ALA A 69 -3.54 -6.71 13.56
CA ALA A 69 -4.40 -7.55 12.73
C ALA A 69 -5.68 -6.79 12.37
N LEU A 70 -5.96 -6.67 11.07
CA LEU A 70 -7.15 -5.97 10.58
C LEU A 70 -8.39 -6.77 10.99
N THR A 71 -9.39 -6.08 11.54
CA THR A 71 -10.69 -6.69 11.84
C THR A 71 -11.42 -7.09 10.55
N GLU A 72 -12.37 -8.04 10.65
CA GLU A 72 -13.25 -8.42 9.53
C GLU A 72 -13.96 -7.21 8.90
N ALA A 73 -14.42 -6.27 9.73
CA ALA A 73 -15.06 -5.04 9.25
C ALA A 73 -14.10 -4.15 8.45
N GLN A 74 -12.84 -4.04 8.87
CA GLN A 74 -11.81 -3.31 8.15
C GLN A 74 -11.45 -4.00 6.83
N LEU A 75 -11.37 -5.34 6.81
CA LEU A 75 -11.15 -6.10 5.57
C LEU A 75 -12.29 -5.92 4.57
N LEU A 76 -13.54 -5.98 5.03
CA LEU A 76 -14.71 -5.73 4.20
C LEU A 76 -14.76 -4.28 3.68
N PHE A 77 -14.42 -3.30 4.52
CA PHE A 77 -14.39 -1.90 4.10
C PHE A 77 -13.28 -1.66 3.07
N ARG A 78 -12.12 -2.28 3.26
CA ARG A 78 -11.02 -2.28 2.28
C ARG A 78 -11.43 -2.93 0.96
N SER A 79 -12.14 -4.06 0.98
CA SER A 79 -12.61 -4.71 -0.25
C SER A 79 -13.65 -3.87 -0.99
N GLN A 80 -14.55 -3.21 -0.29
CA GLN A 80 -15.50 -2.26 -0.88
C GLN A 80 -14.80 -1.06 -1.51
N LEU A 81 -13.82 -0.46 -0.83
CA LEU A 81 -13.08 0.66 -1.38
C LEU A 81 -12.23 0.24 -2.59
N ARG A 82 -11.62 -0.95 -2.57
CA ARG A 82 -10.95 -1.51 -3.75
C ARG A 82 -11.91 -1.60 -4.92
N ALA A 83 -13.09 -2.19 -4.72
CA ALA A 83 -14.11 -2.27 -5.78
C ALA A 83 -14.54 -0.88 -6.31
N GLN A 84 -14.44 0.18 -5.49
CA GLN A 84 -14.71 1.56 -5.87
C GLN A 84 -13.51 2.26 -6.56
N LEU A 85 -12.27 2.02 -6.12
CA LEU A 85 -11.04 2.69 -6.60
C LEU A 85 -10.35 1.95 -7.76
N LEU A 86 -10.63 0.66 -7.92
CA LEU A 86 -10.09 -0.28 -8.91
C LEU A 86 -11.15 -1.37 -9.21
N LEU A 87 -12.18 -1.14 -10.01
CA LEU A 87 -12.22 -0.98 -11.47
C LEU A 87 -12.19 -2.30 -12.25
N SER A 88 -12.94 -2.31 -13.34
CA SER A 88 -12.95 -3.36 -14.35
C SER A 88 -11.54 -3.85 -14.69
N SER A 89 -11.42 -5.07 -15.20
CA SER A 89 -10.15 -5.66 -15.67
C SER A 89 -9.33 -4.73 -16.57
N GLU A 90 -9.98 -3.77 -17.24
CA GLU A 90 -9.37 -2.74 -18.08
C GLU A 90 -8.49 -1.74 -17.31
N THR A 91 -8.91 -1.23 -16.14
CA THR A 91 -8.07 -0.25 -15.41
C THR A 91 -6.93 -0.91 -14.67
N GLN A 92 -7.12 -2.14 -14.17
CA GLN A 92 -6.01 -2.94 -13.64
C GLN A 92 -4.94 -3.17 -14.70
N LEU A 93 -5.36 -3.52 -15.93
CA LEU A 93 -4.45 -3.67 -17.06
C LEU A 93 -3.78 -2.34 -17.43
N GLN A 94 -4.50 -1.21 -17.45
CA GLN A 94 -3.91 0.10 -17.74
C GLN A 94 -2.87 0.53 -16.68
N LEU A 95 -3.14 0.26 -15.41
CA LEU A 95 -2.18 0.52 -14.33
C LEU A 95 -0.95 -0.37 -14.47
N GLN A 96 -1.14 -1.65 -14.78
CA GLN A 96 -0.05 -2.58 -15.04
C GLN A 96 0.77 -2.18 -16.26
N GLU A 97 0.14 -1.86 -17.40
CA GLU A 97 0.82 -1.39 -18.60
C GLU A 97 1.58 -0.08 -18.34
N ARG A 98 1.03 0.83 -17.53
CA ARG A 98 1.75 2.05 -17.13
C ARG A 98 2.92 1.78 -16.20
N LEU A 99 2.82 0.80 -15.30
CA LEU A 99 3.96 0.35 -14.50
C LEU A 99 5.05 -0.23 -15.41
N GLU A 100 4.67 -1.10 -16.33
CA GLU A 100 5.58 -1.67 -17.32
C GLU A 100 6.18 -0.59 -18.22
N GLN A 101 5.42 0.44 -18.60
CA GLN A 101 5.92 1.58 -19.37
C GLN A 101 6.79 2.52 -18.55
N ALA A 102 6.47 2.81 -17.30
CA ALA A 102 7.32 3.60 -16.41
C ALA A 102 8.65 2.88 -16.18
N HIS A 103 8.60 1.55 -16.02
CA HIS A 103 9.75 0.68 -16.01
C HIS A 103 10.50 0.71 -17.36
N ARG A 104 9.80 0.67 -18.50
CA ARG A 104 10.43 0.64 -19.83
C ARG A 104 11.00 1.98 -20.29
N ILE A 105 10.31 3.10 -20.06
CA ILE A 105 10.69 4.46 -20.49
C ILE A 105 11.94 4.94 -19.73
N GLN A 106 12.15 4.44 -18.51
CA GLN A 106 13.35 4.75 -17.72
C GLN A 106 14.52 3.78 -18.00
N VAL A 107 14.27 2.68 -18.73
CA VAL A 107 15.28 1.69 -19.14
C VAL A 107 15.58 1.85 -20.62
N GLY A 108 16.64 2.61 -20.93
CA GLY A 108 17.39 2.36 -22.17
C GLY A 108 18.14 1.02 -22.10
N ASP A 109 19.05 0.75 -23.05
CA ASP A 109 19.86 -0.50 -23.17
C ASP A 109 20.71 -0.89 -21.94
N GLN A 110 20.54 -0.27 -20.76
CA GLN A 110 21.26 -0.55 -19.52
C GLN A 110 20.36 -0.31 -18.26
N PRO A 111 19.47 -1.25 -17.89
CA PRO A 111 18.53 -1.11 -16.76
C PRO A 111 19.17 -0.94 -15.36
N GLU A 112 20.33 -1.56 -15.10
CA GLU A 112 20.95 -1.59 -13.76
C GLU A 112 21.31 -0.20 -13.19
N ASN A 113 21.60 0.79 -14.05
CA ASN A 113 22.05 2.13 -13.62
C ASN A 113 20.90 3.12 -13.39
N ALA A 114 19.73 2.91 -14.01
CA ALA A 114 18.59 3.82 -13.84
C ALA A 114 18.00 3.70 -12.44
N TYR A 115 17.77 2.48 -11.94
CA TYR A 115 17.00 2.29 -10.71
C TYR A 115 17.76 2.51 -9.40
N ARG A 116 19.09 2.45 -9.42
CA ARG A 116 19.93 2.46 -8.21
C ARG A 116 20.23 3.86 -7.64
N GLN A 117 20.08 4.95 -8.41
CA GLN A 117 20.55 6.28 -7.96
C GLN A 117 19.66 7.46 -8.40
N HIS A 118 18.34 7.34 -8.38
CA HIS A 118 17.48 8.51 -8.68
C HIS A 118 17.57 9.60 -7.61
N PHE A 119 17.73 9.21 -6.34
CA PHE A 119 17.87 10.15 -5.23
C PHE A 119 19.12 9.81 -4.42
N SER A 120 20.03 10.77 -4.32
CA SER A 120 21.31 10.64 -3.63
C SER A 120 21.20 10.59 -2.10
N ASP A 121 20.03 10.91 -1.54
CA ASP A 121 19.82 11.17 -0.11
C ASP A 121 18.82 10.22 0.56
N ILE A 122 18.54 9.05 -0.05
CA ILE A 122 17.60 8.06 0.49
C ILE A 122 18.19 6.68 0.79
N GLU A 123 19.48 6.43 0.52
CA GLU A 123 20.07 5.09 0.53
C GLU A 123 19.93 4.37 1.89
N GLU A 124 20.14 5.09 2.99
CA GLU A 124 19.99 4.58 4.35
C GLU A 124 18.66 5.02 5.02
N HIS A 125 17.73 5.56 4.24
CA HIS A 125 16.48 6.11 4.78
C HIS A 125 15.40 5.03 4.92
N TRP A 126 14.65 5.03 6.03
CA TRP A 126 13.57 4.05 6.28
C TRP A 126 12.51 4.04 5.16
N ALA A 127 12.25 5.19 4.54
CA ALA A 127 11.28 5.34 3.48
C ALA A 127 11.86 5.09 2.07
N ARG A 128 13.10 4.59 1.95
CA ARG A 128 13.78 4.40 0.67
C ARG A 128 12.90 3.69 -0.35
N GLU A 129 12.36 2.54 0.03
CA GLU A 129 11.54 1.73 -0.87
C GLU A 129 10.22 2.43 -1.20
N HIS A 130 9.54 3.04 -0.22
CA HIS A 130 8.32 3.80 -0.50
C HIS A 130 8.56 4.95 -1.47
N ILE A 131 9.66 5.69 -1.32
CA ILE A 131 10.02 6.82 -2.17
C ILE A 131 10.37 6.31 -3.57
N ARG A 132 11.18 5.26 -3.66
CA ARG A 132 11.56 4.63 -4.93
C ARG A 132 10.31 4.16 -5.68
N TRP A 133 9.39 3.48 -5.01
CA TRP A 133 8.15 3.04 -5.61
C TRP A 133 7.27 4.20 -6.01
N ALA A 134 7.04 5.17 -5.12
CA ALA A 134 6.24 6.33 -5.45
C ALA A 134 6.81 7.09 -6.67
N TYR A 135 8.14 7.08 -6.86
CA TYR A 135 8.79 7.66 -8.03
C TYR A 135 8.51 6.84 -9.29
N LEU A 136 8.64 5.51 -9.24
CA LEU A 136 8.33 4.61 -10.35
C LEU A 136 6.85 4.66 -10.75
N TRP A 137 5.98 4.87 -9.76
CA TRP A 137 4.55 5.12 -9.96
C TRP A 137 4.25 6.53 -10.51
N GLY A 138 5.27 7.38 -10.69
CA GLY A 138 5.10 8.77 -11.15
C GLY A 138 4.36 9.67 -10.16
N LEU A 139 4.22 9.24 -8.90
CA LEU A 139 3.52 9.97 -7.84
C LEU A 139 4.39 11.07 -7.25
N VAL A 140 5.70 10.82 -7.17
CA VAL A 140 6.67 11.78 -6.63
C VAL A 140 7.80 12.03 -7.62
N ASN A 141 8.44 13.20 -7.47
CA ASN A 141 9.66 13.57 -8.15
C ASN A 141 10.67 14.15 -7.13
N GLY A 142 11.95 14.14 -7.49
CA GLY A 142 13.00 14.82 -6.73
C GLY A 142 13.26 16.23 -7.24
N TYR A 143 14.27 16.85 -6.67
CA TYR A 143 14.77 18.16 -7.05
C TYR A 143 15.78 18.03 -8.21
N PRO A 144 16.03 19.13 -8.97
CA PRO A 144 16.98 19.12 -10.08
C PRO A 144 18.43 18.75 -9.69
N ASP A 145 18.76 18.81 -8.40
CA ASP A 145 20.06 18.42 -7.84
C ASP A 145 20.20 16.91 -7.59
N GLY A 146 19.18 16.09 -7.91
CA GLY A 146 19.18 14.65 -7.69
C GLY A 146 18.91 14.25 -6.24
N SER A 147 18.32 15.14 -5.43
CA SER A 147 17.86 14.82 -4.07
C SER A 147 16.34 14.65 -4.01
N PHE A 148 15.84 13.91 -3.02
CA PHE A 148 14.42 13.83 -2.68
C PHE A 148 14.03 14.71 -1.49
N LYS A 149 14.98 14.98 -0.60
CA LYS A 149 14.83 15.67 0.70
C LYS A 149 13.80 14.98 1.60
N PRO A 150 14.00 13.70 1.96
CA PRO A 150 13.01 12.90 2.68
C PRO A 150 12.59 13.49 4.04
N GLN A 151 13.46 14.21 4.75
CA GLN A 151 13.13 14.85 6.03
C GLN A 151 12.57 16.27 5.89
N GLY A 152 12.53 16.83 4.68
CA GLY A 152 11.92 18.13 4.43
C GLY A 152 10.41 18.04 4.63
N ASN A 153 9.82 19.06 5.27
CA ASN A 153 8.37 19.14 5.38
C ASN A 153 7.75 19.35 4.00
N ILE A 154 6.72 18.59 3.69
CA ILE A 154 5.99 18.73 2.43
C ILE A 154 5.15 20.01 2.44
N THR A 155 5.23 20.79 1.37
CA THR A 155 4.38 21.97 1.18
C THR A 155 2.98 21.60 0.71
N ALA A 156 2.02 22.50 0.93
CA ALA A 156 0.64 22.37 0.49
C ALA A 156 0.51 22.04 -1.01
N LEU A 157 1.19 22.77 -1.89
CA LEU A 157 1.19 22.48 -3.33
C LEU A 157 1.85 21.14 -3.67
N GLU A 158 2.98 20.79 -3.06
CA GLU A 158 3.60 19.48 -3.29
C GLU A 158 2.65 18.33 -2.89
N GLY A 159 1.93 18.47 -1.77
CA GLY A 159 0.91 17.51 -1.33
C GLY A 159 -0.24 17.39 -2.32
N VAL A 160 -0.74 18.51 -2.84
CA VAL A 160 -1.79 18.53 -3.88
C VAL A 160 -1.35 17.74 -5.11
N PHE A 161 -0.13 17.96 -5.61
CA PHE A 161 0.38 17.25 -6.79
C PHE A 161 0.58 15.77 -6.54
N MET A 162 1.16 15.42 -5.40
CA MET A 162 1.34 14.04 -4.97
C MET A 162 0.01 13.27 -4.95
N VAL A 163 -1.03 13.87 -4.37
CA VAL A 163 -2.37 13.27 -4.33
C VAL A 163 -3.08 13.33 -5.70
N SER A 164 -2.85 14.36 -6.51
CA SER A 164 -3.46 14.47 -7.85
C SER A 164 -2.93 13.40 -8.80
N HIS A 165 -1.62 13.14 -8.78
CA HIS A 165 -1.01 12.06 -9.55
C HIS A 165 -1.61 10.70 -9.15
N LEU A 166 -1.74 10.44 -7.85
CA LEU A 166 -2.37 9.22 -7.37
C LEU A 166 -3.78 9.08 -7.94
N VAL A 167 -4.65 10.08 -7.75
CA VAL A 167 -6.04 9.96 -8.17
C VAL A 167 -6.22 9.94 -9.69
N ARG A 168 -5.41 10.70 -10.43
CA ARG A 168 -5.36 10.63 -11.90
C ARG A 168 -5.07 9.20 -12.36
N ASP A 169 -4.11 8.56 -11.71
CA ASP A 169 -3.67 7.22 -12.07
C ASP A 169 -4.74 6.18 -11.70
N LEU A 170 -5.42 6.34 -10.56
CA LEU A 170 -6.47 5.41 -10.13
C LEU A 170 -7.78 5.55 -10.90
N LYS A 171 -8.24 6.77 -11.18
CA LYS A 171 -9.58 7.02 -11.72
C LYS A 171 -9.57 7.45 -13.19
N GLY A 172 -8.39 7.59 -13.80
CA GLY A 172 -8.25 8.16 -15.13
C GLY A 172 -8.52 9.66 -15.18
N ILE A 173 -8.45 10.22 -16.38
CA ILE A 173 -8.74 11.64 -16.64
C ILE A 173 -10.23 11.75 -16.94
N GLU A 174 -11.04 12.03 -15.92
CA GLU A 174 -12.43 12.44 -16.14
C GLU A 174 -12.45 13.87 -16.69
N PRO A 175 -13.08 14.14 -17.85
CA PRO A 175 -13.25 15.51 -18.34
C PRO A 175 -14.25 16.22 -17.44
N TYR A 176 -13.75 16.91 -16.41
CA TYR A 176 -14.61 17.68 -15.52
C TYR A 176 -14.83 19.08 -16.10
N THR A 177 -16.10 19.46 -16.19
CA THR A 177 -16.53 20.79 -16.65
C THR A 177 -15.97 21.85 -15.73
N ALA A 178 -15.44 22.92 -16.35
CA ALA A 178 -14.80 24.07 -15.73
C ALA A 178 -15.35 24.39 -14.33
N LEU A 179 -14.48 24.30 -13.32
CA LEU A 179 -14.71 24.99 -12.06
C LEU A 179 -14.78 26.48 -12.40
N ASP A 180 -15.90 27.14 -12.08
CA ASP A 180 -16.01 28.60 -12.00
C ASP A 180 -15.18 29.09 -10.80
N MET A 181 -13.87 28.80 -10.78
CA MET A 181 -12.95 29.19 -9.72
C MET A 181 -12.06 30.32 -10.19
N GLU A 182 -12.01 31.38 -9.40
CA GLU A 182 -11.07 32.48 -9.56
C GLU A 182 -9.81 32.14 -8.77
N ILE A 183 -8.82 31.55 -9.44
CA ILE A 183 -7.50 31.29 -8.84
C ILE A 183 -6.66 32.56 -8.95
N ASP A 184 -6.11 33.00 -7.82
CA ASP A 184 -5.04 33.99 -7.84
C ASP A 184 -3.73 33.32 -8.31
N TRP A 185 -3.45 33.43 -9.61
CA TRP A 185 -2.25 32.87 -10.22
C TRP A 185 -0.94 33.55 -9.74
N THR A 186 -1.02 34.69 -9.07
CA THR A 186 0.17 35.42 -8.60
C THR A 186 0.86 34.74 -7.42
N VAL A 187 0.11 33.98 -6.61
CA VAL A 187 0.66 33.22 -5.47
C VAL A 187 1.16 31.82 -5.85
N ILE A 188 0.82 31.34 -7.05
CA ILE A 188 1.24 30.04 -7.56
C ILE A 188 2.62 30.16 -8.23
N PRO A 189 3.63 29.35 -7.83
CA PRO A 189 4.96 29.39 -8.42
C PRO A 189 4.95 28.84 -9.86
N GLU A 190 5.87 29.31 -10.71
CA GLU A 190 5.90 28.96 -12.14
C GLU A 190 5.90 27.44 -12.38
N TRP A 191 6.70 26.69 -11.62
CA TRP A 191 6.80 25.23 -11.74
C TRP A 191 5.46 24.52 -11.48
N ALA A 192 4.58 25.10 -10.66
CA ALA A 192 3.27 24.55 -10.34
C ALA A 192 2.21 24.95 -11.37
N ARG A 193 2.39 26.04 -12.12
CA ARG A 193 1.36 26.55 -13.05
C ARG A 193 1.05 25.57 -14.17
N GLU A 194 2.07 24.89 -14.69
CA GLU A 194 1.89 23.88 -15.73
C GLU A 194 1.20 22.63 -15.18
N ALA A 195 1.61 22.16 -14.01
CA ALA A 195 1.01 21.01 -13.35
C ALA A 195 -0.42 21.29 -12.85
N LEU A 196 -0.78 22.53 -12.50
CA LEU A 196 -2.15 22.94 -12.15
C LEU A 196 -3.11 22.99 -13.35
N ARG A 197 -2.63 22.80 -14.58
CA ARG A 197 -3.54 22.54 -15.72
C ARG A 197 -4.22 21.18 -15.60
N GLU A 198 -3.74 20.30 -14.72
CA GLU A 198 -4.43 19.09 -14.32
C GLU A 198 -5.66 19.44 -13.47
N GLN A 199 -6.85 19.22 -14.03
CA GLN A 199 -8.14 19.50 -13.36
C GLN A 199 -8.29 18.78 -12.01
N THR A 200 -7.66 17.60 -11.86
CA THR A 200 -7.63 16.84 -10.60
C THR A 200 -6.95 17.63 -9.47
N ALA A 201 -5.84 18.31 -9.75
CA ALA A 201 -5.17 19.15 -8.77
C ALA A 201 -6.08 20.32 -8.34
N LEU A 202 -6.73 21.00 -9.30
CA LEU A 202 -7.67 22.08 -9.02
C LEU A 202 -8.86 21.63 -8.18
N ARG A 203 -9.42 20.45 -8.46
CA ARG A 203 -10.49 19.85 -7.66
C ARG A 203 -10.03 19.62 -6.23
N ILE A 204 -8.84 19.05 -6.02
CA ILE A 204 -8.29 18.80 -4.68
C ILE A 204 -8.05 20.12 -3.94
N MET A 205 -7.45 21.12 -4.59
CA MET A 205 -7.25 22.46 -4.01
C MET A 205 -8.57 23.07 -3.57
N ASN A 206 -9.61 23.03 -4.40
CA ASN A 206 -10.92 23.55 -4.07
C ASN A 206 -11.59 22.79 -2.91
N GLN A 207 -11.53 21.46 -2.94
CA GLN A 207 -12.11 20.62 -1.89
C GLN A 207 -11.43 20.78 -0.52
N THR A 208 -10.16 21.18 -0.52
CA THR A 208 -9.33 21.30 0.69
C THR A 208 -9.01 22.73 1.09
N GLN A 209 -9.35 23.71 0.24
CA GLN A 209 -8.96 25.12 0.37
C GLN A 209 -7.45 25.31 0.49
N THR A 210 -6.67 24.51 -0.25
CA THR A 210 -5.20 24.49 -0.20
C THR A 210 -4.62 25.20 -1.43
N TYR A 211 -4.09 26.42 -1.24
CA TYR A 211 -3.59 27.25 -2.35
C TYR A 211 -2.18 27.81 -2.14
N ASP A 212 -1.61 27.67 -0.94
CA ASP A 212 -0.30 28.24 -0.59
C ASP A 212 0.83 27.19 -0.59
N GLN A 213 2.05 27.61 -0.23
CA GLN A 213 3.21 26.73 -0.07
C GLN A 213 3.54 26.47 1.41
N SER A 214 2.61 26.72 2.33
CA SER A 214 2.84 26.44 3.74
C SER A 214 3.04 24.94 3.96
N PRO A 215 3.88 24.53 4.92
CA PRO A 215 4.01 23.12 5.28
C PRO A 215 2.67 22.50 5.70
N LEU A 216 2.39 21.28 5.23
CA LEU A 216 1.18 20.55 5.62
C LEU A 216 1.35 19.89 6.98
N ASN A 217 0.31 19.97 7.80
CA ASN A 217 0.16 19.11 8.96
C ASN A 217 -0.51 17.77 8.60
N ARG A 218 -0.42 16.80 9.53
CA ARG A 218 -0.92 15.44 9.33
C ARG A 218 -2.42 15.40 9.08
N TYR A 219 -3.17 16.27 9.74
CA TYR A 219 -4.61 16.41 9.51
C TYR A 219 -4.93 16.84 8.08
N GLN A 220 -4.27 17.89 7.57
CA GLN A 220 -4.53 18.45 6.26
C GLN A 220 -4.27 17.43 5.14
N ILE A 221 -3.12 16.75 5.16
CA ILE A 221 -2.80 15.75 4.13
C ILE A 221 -3.71 14.51 4.21
N ALA A 222 -4.12 14.09 5.42
CA ALA A 222 -5.07 12.99 5.59
C ALA A 222 -6.45 13.36 5.01
N VAL A 223 -6.99 14.53 5.35
CA VAL A 223 -8.28 14.98 4.79
C VAL A 223 -8.19 15.20 3.28
N MET A 224 -7.06 15.72 2.79
CA MET A 224 -6.79 15.85 1.36
C MET A 224 -6.87 14.49 0.66
N LEU A 225 -6.15 13.49 1.14
CA LEU A 225 -6.15 12.15 0.60
C LEU A 225 -7.55 11.52 0.65
N ALA A 226 -8.24 11.59 1.78
CA ALA A 226 -9.57 11.02 1.94
C ALA A 226 -10.60 11.65 0.99
N LYS A 227 -10.59 12.98 0.82
CA LYS A 227 -11.45 13.68 -0.12
C LYS A 227 -11.11 13.35 -1.57
N ALA A 228 -9.82 13.27 -1.89
CA ALA A 228 -9.36 12.97 -3.25
C ALA A 228 -9.76 11.56 -3.68
N LEU A 229 -9.72 10.59 -2.76
CA LEU A 229 -10.22 9.22 -2.94
C LEU A 229 -11.75 9.12 -2.88
N GLU A 230 -12.46 10.20 -2.55
CA GLU A 230 -13.92 10.26 -2.37
C GLU A 230 -14.44 9.29 -1.30
N LEU A 231 -13.69 9.17 -0.21
CA LEU A 231 -14.10 8.34 0.93
C LEU A 231 -15.36 8.92 1.57
N GLN A 232 -16.28 8.02 1.94
CA GLN A 232 -17.37 8.40 2.83
C GLN A 232 -16.82 8.59 4.24
N LYS A 233 -17.35 9.59 4.96
CA LYS A 233 -16.99 9.80 6.36
C LYS A 233 -17.44 8.57 7.15
N SER A 234 -16.51 7.94 7.87
CA SER A 234 -16.90 6.89 8.81
C SER A 234 -17.63 7.54 9.97
N GLU A 235 -18.78 6.99 10.34
CA GLU A 235 -19.34 7.24 11.66
C GLU A 235 -18.38 6.70 12.72
N GLY A 236 -18.39 7.33 13.90
CA GLY A 236 -17.46 7.03 14.99
C GLY A 236 -17.34 5.52 15.22
N PRO A 237 -16.17 5.03 15.68
CA PRO A 237 -15.95 3.60 15.82
C PRO A 237 -17.01 3.01 16.76
N GLY A 238 -17.76 2.03 16.27
CA GLY A 238 -18.64 1.21 17.11
C GLY A 238 -17.89 0.49 18.24
N ALA A 239 -16.55 0.54 18.22
CA ALA A 239 -15.64 0.05 19.25
C ALA A 239 -14.44 0.99 19.44
N GLY A 240 -14.65 2.17 20.05
CA GLY A 240 -13.58 2.98 20.65
C GLY A 240 -12.74 3.83 19.69
N VAL A 241 -12.57 5.10 20.06
CA VAL A 241 -11.74 6.06 19.32
C VAL A 241 -10.28 5.61 19.31
N PRO A 242 -9.62 5.46 18.15
CA PRO A 242 -8.29 4.84 18.06
C PRO A 242 -7.15 5.74 18.52
N PHE A 243 -7.42 7.04 18.71
CA PHE A 243 -6.41 8.04 19.05
C PHE A 243 -6.77 8.76 20.35
N SER A 244 -5.84 8.80 21.28
CA SER A 244 -6.01 9.50 22.56
C SER A 244 -6.16 11.03 22.41
N ASP A 245 -5.70 11.59 21.29
CA ASP A 245 -5.79 13.01 20.92
C ASP A 245 -6.87 13.27 19.85
N PHE A 246 -7.81 12.35 19.63
CA PHE A 246 -8.84 12.48 18.61
C PHE A 246 -9.69 13.75 18.72
N GLU A 247 -9.90 14.26 19.94
CA GLU A 247 -10.62 15.51 20.14
C GLU A 247 -9.87 16.74 19.60
N GLN A 248 -8.54 16.65 19.42
CA GLN A 248 -7.75 17.71 18.79
C GLN A 248 -7.94 17.76 17.27
N ILE A 249 -8.50 16.70 16.66
CA ILE A 249 -8.82 16.69 15.23
C ILE A 249 -10.04 17.59 14.99
N PRO A 250 -9.97 18.54 14.04
CA PRO A 250 -11.13 19.35 13.66
C PRO A 250 -12.35 18.49 13.31
N GLY A 251 -13.50 18.80 13.91
CA GLY A 251 -14.71 17.97 13.86
C GLY A 251 -15.15 17.55 12.45
N GLU A 252 -15.03 18.46 11.49
CA GLU A 252 -15.41 18.22 10.09
C GLU A 252 -14.60 17.12 9.39
N GLY A 253 -13.37 16.87 9.84
CA GLY A 253 -12.45 15.88 9.26
C GLY A 253 -12.28 14.61 10.08
N ARG A 254 -12.85 14.53 11.28
CA ARG A 254 -12.78 13.33 12.15
C ARG A 254 -13.23 12.05 11.44
N GLY A 255 -14.35 12.11 10.72
CA GLY A 255 -14.88 10.96 9.97
C GLY A 255 -13.97 10.52 8.81
N TYR A 256 -13.20 11.43 8.21
CA TYR A 256 -12.23 11.09 7.18
C TYR A 256 -10.99 10.42 7.76
N VAL A 257 -10.48 10.95 8.88
CA VAL A 257 -9.36 10.32 9.60
C VAL A 257 -9.74 8.91 10.05
N LEU A 258 -10.95 8.73 10.60
CA LEU A 258 -11.45 7.39 10.94
C LEU A 258 -11.57 6.47 9.73
N ALA A 259 -12.07 6.96 8.59
CA ALA A 259 -12.17 6.16 7.39
C ALA A 259 -10.79 5.66 6.93
N LEU A 260 -9.79 6.56 6.86
CA LEU A 260 -8.42 6.19 6.49
C LEU A 260 -7.79 5.20 7.49
N TRP A 261 -8.04 5.37 8.79
CA TRP A 261 -7.54 4.45 9.81
C TRP A 261 -8.20 3.07 9.71
N ASN A 262 -9.53 3.02 9.52
CA ASN A 262 -10.26 1.77 9.27
C ASN A 262 -9.77 1.05 8.01
N LEU A 263 -9.33 1.81 7.01
CA LEU A 263 -8.72 1.25 5.81
C LEU A 263 -7.25 0.86 6.01
N GLY A 264 -6.64 1.08 7.17
CA GLY A 264 -5.22 0.84 7.40
C GLY A 264 -4.30 1.73 6.56
N LEU A 265 -4.81 2.84 6.01
CA LEU A 265 -4.04 3.78 5.17
C LEU A 265 -3.22 4.76 6.00
N ILE A 266 -3.69 5.04 7.22
CA ILE A 266 -2.96 5.82 8.22
C ILE A 266 -2.91 5.06 9.53
N ALA A 267 -1.81 5.23 10.24
CA ALA A 267 -1.63 4.77 11.61
C ALA A 267 -1.47 5.97 12.55
N GLY A 268 -1.58 5.72 13.85
CA GLY A 268 -1.11 6.66 14.88
C GLY A 268 0.33 6.33 15.28
N ASP A 269 0.94 7.23 16.06
CA ASP A 269 2.17 6.96 16.79
C ASP A 269 1.88 7.00 18.28
N ASN A 270 2.30 5.96 19.03
CA ASN A 270 2.07 5.85 20.47
C ASN A 270 0.61 6.11 20.90
N GLY A 271 -0.36 5.64 20.11
CA GLY A 271 -1.79 5.83 20.36
C GLY A 271 -2.29 7.26 20.12
N LYS A 272 -1.57 8.09 19.37
CA LYS A 272 -1.95 9.45 18.97
C LYS A 272 -1.94 9.61 17.45
N PHE A 273 -2.81 10.46 16.93
CA PHE A 273 -2.79 10.85 15.53
C PHE A 273 -1.79 11.98 15.27
N GLU A 274 -1.71 12.96 16.18
CA GLU A 274 -0.91 14.19 16.06
C GLU A 274 -1.37 15.10 14.90
N PRO A 275 -2.59 15.68 14.96
CA PRO A 275 -3.17 16.42 13.83
C PRO A 275 -2.34 17.62 13.36
N GLU A 276 -1.69 18.33 14.29
CA GLU A 276 -0.90 19.54 14.01
C GLU A 276 0.57 19.26 13.65
N ARG A 277 1.01 18.00 13.72
CA ARG A 277 2.39 17.66 13.40
C ARG A 277 2.62 17.83 11.89
N LEU A 278 3.70 18.53 11.54
CA LEU A 278 4.11 18.68 10.15
C LEU A 278 4.54 17.33 9.56
N VAL A 279 4.22 17.14 8.29
CA VAL A 279 4.47 15.89 7.57
C VAL A 279 5.72 16.05 6.71
N THR A 280 6.60 15.07 6.76
CA THR A 280 7.78 15.02 5.90
C THR A 280 7.43 14.47 4.50
N ARG A 281 8.24 14.80 3.49
CA ARG A 281 8.08 14.26 2.13
C ARG A 281 8.13 12.72 2.11
N ALA A 282 8.96 12.12 2.95
CA ALA A 282 9.02 10.66 3.11
C ALA A 282 7.72 10.06 3.66
N GLU A 283 7.14 10.68 4.71
CA GLU A 283 5.86 10.24 5.27
C GLU A 283 4.72 10.39 4.26
N ALA A 284 4.69 11.49 3.50
CA ALA A 284 3.70 11.68 2.44
C ALA A 284 3.82 10.61 1.34
N ALA A 285 5.03 10.26 0.91
CA ALA A 285 5.26 9.19 -0.06
C ALA A 285 4.78 7.84 0.47
N ALA A 286 5.08 7.52 1.74
CA ALA A 286 4.60 6.31 2.39
C ALA A 286 3.06 6.28 2.49
N MET A 287 2.41 7.41 2.79
CA MET A 287 0.94 7.49 2.81
C MET A 287 0.31 7.20 1.44
N LEU A 288 0.89 7.69 0.33
CA LEU A 288 0.42 7.34 -1.00
C LEU A 288 0.64 5.86 -1.32
N MET A 289 1.81 5.33 -0.95
CA MET A 289 2.11 3.92 -1.17
C MET A 289 1.18 3.00 -0.40
N ASN A 290 0.74 3.38 0.81
CA ASN A 290 -0.30 2.63 1.53
C ASN A 290 -1.60 2.52 0.72
N VAL A 291 -1.93 3.52 -0.12
CA VAL A 291 -3.08 3.45 -1.02
C VAL A 291 -2.81 2.47 -2.16
N ILE A 292 -1.64 2.55 -2.80
CA ILE A 292 -1.24 1.59 -3.84
C ILE A 292 -1.20 0.15 -3.29
N ASP A 293 -0.72 -0.04 -2.07
CA ASP A 293 -0.67 -1.34 -1.41
C ASP A 293 -2.07 -1.80 -1.00
N LEU A 294 -2.95 -0.87 -0.61
CA LEU A 294 -4.37 -1.16 -0.43
C LEU A 294 -4.98 -1.69 -1.72
N LEU A 295 -4.49 -1.31 -2.88
CA LEU A 295 -5.06 -1.71 -4.16
C LEU A 295 -4.62 -3.10 -4.64
N ASP A 296 -3.69 -3.75 -3.95
CA ASP A 296 -3.10 -5.03 -4.35
C ASP A 296 -2.55 -5.01 -5.77
N VAL A 297 -2.01 -3.86 -6.20
CA VAL A 297 -1.37 -3.82 -7.52
C VAL A 297 -0.12 -4.68 -7.46
N THR A 298 -0.07 -5.67 -8.35
CA THR A 298 1.07 -6.55 -8.54
C THR A 298 2.36 -5.72 -8.64
N PRO A 299 3.38 -5.97 -7.78
CA PRO A 299 4.65 -5.28 -7.87
C PRO A 299 5.25 -5.47 -9.27
N PRO A 300 5.85 -4.46 -9.90
CA PRO A 300 6.25 -4.54 -11.31
C PRO A 300 7.44 -5.48 -11.57
N GLU A 301 8.15 -5.91 -10.54
CA GLU A 301 9.07 -7.04 -10.65
C GLU A 301 8.35 -8.37 -10.93
N PHE A 302 7.03 -8.44 -10.74
CA PHE A 302 6.19 -9.58 -11.10
C PHE A 302 5.44 -9.37 -12.40
N VAL A 303 5.37 -10.45 -13.18
CA VAL A 303 4.43 -10.63 -14.28
C VAL A 303 3.56 -11.83 -13.94
N VAL A 304 2.25 -11.63 -13.87
CA VAL A 304 1.27 -12.72 -13.75
C VAL A 304 0.78 -13.06 -15.16
N SER A 305 0.74 -14.34 -15.50
CA SER A 305 0.27 -14.80 -16.82
C SER A 305 -1.21 -14.45 -17.04
N GLU A 306 -1.64 -14.36 -18.30
CA GLU A 306 -3.03 -14.05 -18.66
C GLU A 306 -4.06 -15.04 -18.07
N ASP A 307 -3.64 -16.29 -17.81
CA ASP A 307 -4.45 -17.32 -17.18
C ASP A 307 -4.39 -17.30 -15.65
N TRP A 308 -3.64 -16.37 -15.06
CA TRP A 308 -3.47 -16.15 -13.62
C TRP A 308 -2.93 -17.36 -12.84
N LYS A 309 -2.26 -18.31 -13.52
CA LYS A 309 -1.72 -19.53 -12.91
C LYS A 309 -0.21 -19.55 -12.77
N THR A 310 0.45 -18.56 -13.37
CA THR A 310 1.91 -18.46 -13.38
C THR A 310 2.30 -17.06 -12.96
N LEU A 311 3.27 -16.98 -12.06
CA LEU A 311 3.87 -15.72 -11.62
C LEU A 311 5.37 -15.77 -11.85
N THR A 312 5.87 -14.77 -12.57
CA THR A 312 7.30 -14.64 -12.88
C THR A 312 7.83 -13.43 -12.15
N LEU A 313 8.83 -13.61 -11.30
CA LEU A 313 9.55 -12.53 -10.63
C LEU A 313 10.89 -12.31 -11.32
N THR A 314 11.29 -11.05 -11.51
CA THR A 314 12.65 -10.69 -11.97
C THR A 314 13.33 -9.71 -11.02
N LEU A 315 14.52 -10.05 -10.52
CA LEU A 315 15.35 -9.20 -9.67
C LEU A 315 16.74 -8.98 -10.31
N GLU A 316 17.35 -7.83 -10.05
CA GLU A 316 18.72 -7.54 -10.46
C GLU A 316 19.72 -8.37 -9.64
N GLU A 317 20.70 -8.98 -10.29
CA GLU A 317 21.75 -9.75 -9.66
C GLU A 317 23.10 -9.49 -10.33
N ASN A 318 24.12 -9.18 -9.54
CA ASN A 318 25.50 -9.12 -10.02
C ASN A 318 26.38 -10.16 -9.32
N PRO A 319 26.49 -11.39 -9.87
CA PRO A 319 27.28 -12.46 -9.29
C PRO A 319 28.78 -12.12 -9.17
N SER A 320 29.30 -11.19 -9.97
CA SER A 320 30.72 -10.78 -9.91
C SER A 320 31.09 -10.06 -8.61
N THR A 321 30.11 -9.50 -7.91
CA THR A 321 30.28 -8.90 -6.57
C THR A 321 30.37 -9.95 -5.46
N GLY A 322 30.10 -11.22 -5.78
CA GLY A 322 29.99 -12.32 -4.83
C GLY A 322 28.63 -12.45 -4.15
N TYR A 323 27.68 -11.55 -4.44
CA TYR A 323 26.31 -11.61 -3.92
C TYR A 323 25.35 -12.22 -4.94
N SER A 324 24.43 -13.06 -4.46
CA SER A 324 23.32 -13.60 -5.24
C SER A 324 22.04 -13.61 -4.41
N TRP A 325 20.90 -13.72 -5.08
CA TRP A 325 19.62 -13.92 -4.41
C TRP A 325 19.44 -15.37 -4.02
N GLY A 326 18.94 -15.60 -2.81
CA GLY A 326 18.27 -16.84 -2.42
C GLY A 326 16.80 -16.56 -2.16
N TYR A 327 15.95 -17.57 -2.33
CA TYR A 327 14.52 -17.46 -2.04
C TYR A 327 14.04 -18.52 -1.05
N SER A 328 12.93 -18.23 -0.37
CA SER A 328 12.20 -19.21 0.44
C SER A 328 10.69 -18.95 0.41
N LEU A 329 9.92 -20.02 0.58
CA LEU A 329 8.46 -20.00 0.71
C LEU A 329 8.10 -20.26 2.17
N SER A 330 7.14 -19.52 2.74
CA SER A 330 6.64 -19.80 4.09
C SER A 330 5.84 -21.10 4.16
N VAL A 331 5.24 -21.51 3.04
CA VAL A 331 4.42 -22.71 2.91
C VAL A 331 4.73 -23.34 1.55
N GLU A 332 5.15 -24.60 1.55
CA GLU A 332 5.32 -25.39 0.33
C GLU A 332 3.95 -25.87 -0.18
N GLY A 333 3.82 -26.11 -1.49
CA GLY A 333 2.63 -26.71 -2.10
C GLY A 333 1.58 -25.72 -2.62
N ILE A 334 1.60 -24.45 -2.20
CA ILE A 334 0.74 -23.41 -2.82
C ILE A 334 1.35 -22.98 -4.16
N LEU A 335 2.65 -22.70 -4.16
CA LEU A 335 3.43 -22.38 -5.36
C LEU A 335 4.52 -23.42 -5.57
N ALA A 336 4.73 -23.80 -6.83
CA ALA A 336 5.82 -24.66 -7.25
C ALA A 336 6.78 -23.90 -8.16
N LEU A 337 8.08 -23.96 -7.87
CA LEU A 337 9.09 -23.41 -8.76
C LEU A 337 9.09 -24.19 -10.08
N GLU A 338 8.88 -23.49 -11.19
CA GLU A 338 8.96 -24.04 -12.55
C GLU A 338 10.30 -23.72 -13.20
N SER A 339 10.82 -22.50 -13.00
CA SER A 339 12.14 -22.11 -13.50
C SER A 339 12.86 -21.14 -12.55
N ASP A 340 14.18 -21.20 -12.56
CA ASP A 340 15.13 -20.34 -11.84
C ASP A 340 16.30 -20.14 -12.80
N ALA A 341 16.50 -18.90 -13.25
CA ALA A 341 17.47 -18.59 -14.28
C ALA A 341 18.07 -17.20 -14.09
N TYR A 342 19.41 -17.14 -14.13
CA TYR A 342 20.15 -15.91 -14.26
C TYR A 342 20.51 -15.64 -15.73
N VAL A 343 20.28 -14.41 -16.18
CA VAL A 343 20.65 -13.89 -17.49
C VAL A 343 21.58 -12.70 -17.29
N ALA A 344 22.83 -12.81 -17.75
CA ALA A 344 23.77 -11.69 -17.74
C ALA A 344 23.26 -10.55 -18.65
N GLY A 345 23.43 -9.30 -18.22
CA GLY A 345 23.03 -8.15 -19.01
C GLY A 345 23.83 -8.03 -20.31
N GLU A 346 23.17 -7.69 -21.42
CA GLU A 346 23.85 -7.37 -22.68
C GLU A 346 24.59 -6.03 -22.51
N THR A 347 25.91 -6.06 -22.59
CA THR A 347 26.74 -4.85 -22.60
C THR A 347 27.32 -4.65 -24.01
N SER A 348 27.18 -3.43 -24.54
CA SER A 348 27.68 -3.07 -25.88
C SER A 348 29.21 -3.09 -25.98
N GLU A 349 29.89 -3.08 -24.85
CA GLU A 349 31.32 -3.27 -24.69
C GLU A 349 31.55 -4.46 -23.76
N ASN A 350 32.64 -5.20 -23.97
CA ASN A 350 32.98 -6.44 -23.27
C ASN A 350 33.41 -6.16 -21.81
N VAL A 351 32.50 -5.59 -21.02
CA VAL A 351 32.72 -5.10 -19.65
C VAL A 351 32.71 -6.30 -18.71
N VAL A 352 33.87 -6.58 -18.11
CA VAL A 352 34.01 -7.66 -17.12
C VAL A 352 33.33 -7.20 -15.80
N GLY A 353 32.42 -8.01 -15.28
CA GLY A 353 31.74 -7.77 -14.01
C GLY A 353 30.41 -7.00 -14.09
N ALA A 354 29.85 -6.85 -15.31
CA ALA A 354 28.47 -6.38 -15.47
C ALA A 354 27.49 -7.34 -14.79
N GLY A 355 26.45 -6.80 -14.16
CA GLY A 355 25.38 -7.61 -13.57
C GLY A 355 24.40 -8.10 -14.63
N GLY A 356 23.23 -8.51 -14.17
CA GLY A 356 22.17 -9.06 -15.00
C GLY A 356 20.91 -9.27 -14.18
N HIS A 357 20.01 -10.11 -14.68
CA HIS A 357 18.74 -10.36 -14.03
C HIS A 357 18.60 -11.82 -13.63
N HIS A 358 18.04 -12.05 -12.45
CA HIS A 358 17.63 -13.35 -11.98
C HIS A 358 16.10 -13.43 -12.04
N THR A 359 15.60 -14.43 -12.77
CA THR A 359 14.18 -14.67 -12.97
C THR A 359 13.76 -16.00 -12.34
N TRP A 360 12.67 -15.96 -11.58
CA TRP A 360 11.98 -17.15 -11.06
C TRP A 360 10.58 -17.21 -11.61
N THR A 361 10.18 -18.36 -12.14
CA THR A 361 8.79 -18.63 -12.52
C THR A 361 8.19 -19.63 -11.54
N PHE A 362 7.07 -19.27 -10.93
CA PHE A 362 6.30 -20.14 -10.08
C PHE A 362 4.94 -20.42 -10.69
N LYS A 363 4.49 -21.67 -10.51
CA LYS A 363 3.17 -22.12 -10.92
C LYS A 363 2.30 -22.34 -9.69
N VAL A 364 1.03 -21.93 -9.80
CA VAL A 364 0.02 -22.17 -8.78
C VAL A 364 -0.35 -23.65 -8.75
N PHE A 365 -0.41 -24.22 -7.54
CA PHE A 365 -0.74 -25.62 -7.31
C PHE A 365 -1.92 -25.79 -6.35
N GLU A 366 -1.93 -25.08 -5.22
CA GLU A 366 -3.03 -25.09 -4.25
C GLU A 366 -3.47 -23.66 -3.88
N GLN A 367 -4.70 -23.53 -3.37
CA GLN A 367 -5.23 -22.28 -2.82
C GLN A 367 -4.54 -21.90 -1.51
N GLY A 368 -4.51 -20.61 -1.19
CA GLY A 368 -4.03 -20.10 0.10
C GLY A 368 -3.10 -18.91 -0.03
N CYS A 369 -2.54 -18.48 1.10
CA CYS A 369 -1.53 -17.43 1.16
C CYS A 369 -0.14 -18.06 1.32
N VAL A 370 0.83 -17.57 0.54
CA VAL A 370 2.25 -17.87 0.76
C VAL A 370 3.09 -16.60 0.82
N ARG A 371 4.04 -16.55 1.76
CA ARG A 371 5.11 -15.54 1.77
C ARG A 371 6.27 -16.05 0.95
N LEU A 372 6.68 -15.26 -0.02
CA LEU A 372 7.84 -15.50 -0.86
C LEU A 372 8.92 -14.49 -0.47
N THR A 373 9.99 -14.98 0.15
CA THR A 373 11.08 -14.16 0.68
C THR A 373 12.30 -14.30 -0.21
N PHE A 374 12.89 -13.18 -0.63
CA PHE A 374 14.15 -13.10 -1.36
C PHE A 374 15.19 -12.37 -0.51
N GLN A 375 16.38 -12.94 -0.42
CA GLN A 375 17.48 -12.40 0.37
C GLN A 375 18.72 -12.29 -0.52
N TYR A 376 19.35 -11.12 -0.55
CA TYR A 376 20.57 -10.87 -1.32
C TYR A 376 21.78 -10.94 -0.39
N TYR A 377 22.55 -12.01 -0.50
CA TYR A 377 23.67 -12.31 0.40
C TYR A 377 24.78 -13.01 -0.38
N ARG A 378 25.95 -13.16 0.26
CA ARG A 378 27.00 -14.02 -0.29
C ARG A 378 26.64 -15.46 0.01
N PRO A 379 26.58 -16.38 -0.96
CA PRO A 379 26.10 -17.75 -0.73
C PRO A 379 26.86 -18.56 0.32
N TRP A 380 28.09 -18.16 0.64
CA TRP A 380 28.92 -18.75 1.69
C TRP A 380 28.76 -18.11 3.08
N GLU A 381 27.96 -17.04 3.18
CA GLU A 381 27.53 -16.40 4.42
C GLU A 381 26.09 -16.84 4.75
N ALA A 382 25.65 -16.58 5.98
CA ALA A 382 24.31 -16.97 6.42
C ALA A 382 23.25 -16.01 5.83
N PRO A 383 22.03 -16.46 5.46
CA PRO A 383 21.01 -15.59 4.87
C PRO A 383 20.64 -14.38 5.74
N GLU A 384 20.83 -14.45 7.06
CA GLU A 384 20.62 -13.34 7.99
C GLU A 384 21.61 -12.19 7.79
N THR A 385 22.69 -12.41 7.04
CA THR A 385 23.66 -11.38 6.64
C THR A 385 23.24 -10.63 5.37
N ALA A 386 22.05 -10.92 4.83
CA ALA A 386 21.56 -10.31 3.61
C ALA A 386 21.59 -8.78 3.68
N VAL A 387 22.18 -8.18 2.67
CA VAL A 387 22.27 -6.73 2.51
C VAL A 387 20.97 -6.15 1.94
N GLU A 388 20.15 -7.00 1.33
CA GLU A 388 18.81 -6.67 0.88
C GLU A 388 17.88 -7.85 1.14
N THR A 389 16.67 -7.57 1.64
CA THR A 389 15.62 -8.57 1.82
C THR A 389 14.34 -8.02 1.22
N ARG A 390 13.67 -8.80 0.39
CA ARG A 390 12.35 -8.50 -0.16
C ARG A 390 11.40 -9.61 0.23
N ILE A 391 10.23 -9.26 0.73
CA ILE A 391 9.22 -10.24 1.12
C ILE A 391 7.93 -9.89 0.40
N TYR A 392 7.32 -10.89 -0.21
CA TYR A 392 6.05 -10.78 -0.92
C TYR A 392 5.01 -11.70 -0.30
N ALA A 393 3.75 -11.28 -0.30
CA ALA A 393 2.61 -12.12 -0.01
C ALA A 393 1.87 -12.40 -1.34
N VAL A 394 1.74 -13.68 -1.68
CA VAL A 394 0.96 -14.16 -2.83
C VAL A 394 -0.28 -14.85 -2.29
N ASN A 395 -1.46 -14.41 -2.74
CA ASN A 395 -2.72 -15.07 -2.44
C ASN A 395 -3.24 -15.77 -3.67
N VAL A 396 -3.60 -17.04 -3.48
CA VAL A 396 -4.26 -17.89 -4.48
C VAL A 396 -5.68 -18.18 -4.00
N GLY A 397 -6.65 -17.87 -4.86
CA GLY A 397 -8.07 -18.08 -4.60
C GLY A 397 -8.47 -19.55 -4.63
N GLU A 398 -9.70 -19.84 -4.20
CA GLU A 398 -10.24 -21.21 -4.24
C GLU A 398 -10.40 -21.77 -5.67
N ASP A 399 -10.43 -20.87 -6.66
CA ASP A 399 -10.42 -21.19 -8.08
C ASP A 399 -9.04 -21.57 -8.63
N GLY A 400 -8.00 -21.53 -7.80
CA GLY A 400 -6.62 -21.82 -8.17
C GLY A 400 -5.99 -20.74 -9.04
N LEU A 401 -6.48 -19.50 -8.95
CA LEU A 401 -5.92 -18.34 -9.64
C LEU A 401 -5.19 -17.43 -8.64
N VAL A 402 -4.12 -16.76 -9.09
CA VAL A 402 -3.47 -15.70 -8.32
C VAL A 402 -4.45 -14.54 -8.18
N GLU A 403 -4.92 -14.27 -6.96
CA GLU A 403 -5.82 -13.15 -6.67
C GLU A 403 -5.06 -11.85 -6.42
N SER A 404 -3.88 -11.94 -5.78
CA SER A 404 -3.04 -10.78 -5.51
C SER A 404 -1.59 -11.19 -5.25
N VAL A 405 -0.68 -10.31 -5.64
CA VAL A 405 0.72 -10.30 -5.23
C VAL A 405 0.98 -8.96 -4.59
N ARG A 406 1.58 -8.95 -3.39
CA ARG A 406 1.93 -7.72 -2.66
C ARG A 406 3.32 -7.80 -2.13
N ARG A 407 4.05 -6.68 -2.11
CA ARG A 407 5.30 -6.56 -1.35
C ARG A 407 4.97 -6.19 0.10
N ILE A 408 5.54 -6.93 1.05
CA ILE A 408 5.38 -6.70 2.48
C ILE A 408 6.68 -6.26 3.18
N GLN A 409 7.83 -6.38 2.50
CA GLN A 409 9.12 -5.83 2.92
C GLN A 409 10.05 -5.58 1.72
#